data_AF-A0A818DAI6-F1
#
_entry.id   AF-A0A818DAI6-F1
#
_cell.length_a   1.000
_cell.length_b   1.000
_cell.length_c   1.000
_cell.angle_alpha   90.00
_cell.angle_beta   90.00
_cell.angle_gamma   90.00
#
_symmetry.space_group_name_H-M   'P 1'
#
loop_
_entity.id
_entity.type
_entity.pdbx_description
1 polymer ?
#
loop_
_entity_poly.entity_id
_entity_poly.type
_entity_poly.pdbx_seq_one_letter_code
_entity_poly.pdbx_strand_id
1 'polypeptide(L)'
;MTTMWLKSNLINILVELVIYLIIDNITKCIVAQKKKENHFDILLYECLFLGFLIGFISFYYHVPYVLVCFLCFHTLGTIYSAKGFTKIIATIKIIFQLLGRLIKYLCIKIANLFSRSSSLKTLEQNKIPKQYKYNFHLKPTNDMRLQQSSFTQTLPRPGIINLYGTTCSLNSLLQSLASLNKFYSSLQHNINLSRFNYNPVVSAFLHLISQLRNDHRTSEYKHWNKLIDTSTLITQLNSVYSNLLTPNSTADICELFQSCIDILNDSLSQQSTVYATNVIEQVQNSKLTTLSFENLNKLFLEIEEQIHEKITLDDLDSQTSNIIQYVDITWLLHHIQFGSTIKHTFSGQLLHAHCCNNCSHVHFRAEPFQILTLSINRASQTLEEVIATLTKIEIIESISCSYCTSQLKNEQDRIIKHDAILSKITSTVSPIVTSRRQISDHILSSTPISSSITNMIPSAKIHIHHRIKSQIMISNFPDVLCIQLKRFSYDRFSNKTMKLTTPIIIEPEKNLDLSPFHYTTWLGLTNLSISYHYRLVAACLHLSENSSQKLNGHYVCVYRTDNNQWSLSDDERIVEINNINHFFQTPYVTENCYFLFYERCL
;
A
#
# COMPACT_ATOMS: atom_id res chain seq x y z
N MET A 1 -3.50 -46.79 -26.48
CA MET A 1 -2.80 -45.67 -25.80
C MET A 1 -1.46 -45.31 -26.46
N THR A 2 -0.65 -46.26 -26.91
CA THR A 2 0.64 -45.98 -27.59
C THR A 2 0.50 -45.30 -28.96
N THR A 3 -0.58 -45.56 -29.70
CA THR A 3 -0.82 -44.96 -31.03
C THR A 3 -1.26 -43.48 -30.99
N MET A 4 -1.93 -43.03 -29.94
CA MET A 4 -2.28 -41.61 -29.74
C MET A 4 -1.09 -40.78 -29.24
N TRP A 5 -0.22 -41.36 -28.41
CA TRP A 5 1.02 -40.71 -27.95
C TRP A 5 1.98 -40.44 -29.12
N LEU A 6 2.11 -41.41 -30.04
CA LEU A 6 2.90 -41.24 -31.27
C LEU A 6 2.33 -40.16 -32.19
N LYS A 7 1.00 -40.10 -32.41
CA LYS A 7 0.39 -39.07 -33.28
C LYS A 7 0.51 -37.65 -32.71
N SER A 8 0.36 -37.47 -31.40
CA SER A 8 0.48 -36.14 -30.77
C SER A 8 1.92 -35.62 -30.79
N ASN A 9 2.92 -36.50 -30.62
CA ASN A 9 4.33 -36.09 -30.69
C ASN A 9 4.81 -35.90 -32.13
N LEU A 10 4.26 -36.63 -33.11
CA LEU A 10 4.61 -36.44 -34.52
C LEU A 10 4.24 -35.04 -35.03
N ILE A 11 3.10 -34.52 -34.60
CA ILE A 11 2.65 -33.16 -34.96
C ILE A 11 3.60 -32.12 -34.37
N ASN A 12 3.99 -32.25 -33.10
CA ASN A 12 4.94 -31.34 -32.47
C ASN A 12 6.31 -31.38 -33.15
N ILE A 13 6.80 -32.57 -33.50
CA ILE A 13 8.06 -32.74 -34.23
C ILE A 13 7.98 -32.11 -35.64
N LEU A 14 6.86 -32.27 -36.34
CA LEU A 14 6.64 -31.65 -37.66
C LEU A 14 6.58 -30.12 -37.56
N VAL A 15 5.91 -29.58 -36.54
CA VAL A 15 5.87 -28.14 -36.30
C VAL A 15 7.27 -27.59 -36.00
N GLU A 16 8.05 -28.27 -35.15
CA GLU A 16 9.43 -27.89 -34.87
C GLU A 16 10.33 -27.95 -36.11
N LEU A 17 10.16 -28.97 -36.97
CA LEU A 17 10.88 -29.08 -38.24
C LEU A 17 10.52 -27.94 -39.19
N VAL A 18 9.24 -27.58 -39.30
CA VAL A 18 8.79 -26.47 -40.16
C VAL A 18 9.35 -25.14 -39.65
N ILE A 19 9.30 -24.90 -38.34
CA ILE A 19 9.89 -23.69 -37.73
C ILE A 19 11.38 -23.63 -38.01
N TYR A 20 12.11 -24.74 -37.84
CA TYR A 20 13.53 -24.82 -38.15
C TYR A 20 13.82 -24.47 -39.61
N LEU A 21 13.08 -25.07 -40.56
CA LEU A 21 13.26 -24.82 -42.00
C LEU A 21 12.94 -23.37 -42.40
N ILE A 22 11.94 -22.75 -41.76
CA ILE A 22 11.62 -21.33 -41.99
C ILE A 22 12.77 -20.45 -41.51
N ILE A 23 13.28 -20.68 -40.30
CA ILE A 23 14.39 -19.91 -39.73
C ILE A 23 15.66 -20.11 -40.58
N ASP A 24 15.96 -21.35 -40.97
CA ASP A 24 17.10 -21.69 -41.83
C ASP A 24 17.04 -20.95 -43.18
N ASN A 25 15.89 -20.97 -43.85
CA ASN A 25 15.69 -20.24 -45.10
C ASN A 25 15.80 -18.72 -44.94
N ILE A 26 15.24 -18.14 -43.87
CA ILE A 26 15.38 -16.71 -43.58
C ILE A 26 16.85 -16.36 -43.35
N THR A 27 17.55 -17.18 -42.58
CA THR A 27 18.99 -16.97 -42.28
C THR A 27 19.81 -17.03 -43.56
N LYS A 28 19.58 -18.04 -44.42
CA LYS A 28 20.21 -18.16 -45.74
C LYS A 28 19.94 -16.95 -46.64
N CYS A 29 18.70 -16.46 -46.68
CA CYS A 29 18.37 -15.25 -47.45
C CYS A 29 19.12 -14.01 -46.95
N ILE A 30 19.20 -13.83 -45.63
CA ILE A 30 19.89 -12.69 -45.02
C ILE A 30 21.41 -12.78 -45.23
N VAL A 31 21.98 -13.98 -45.11
CA VAL A 31 23.43 -14.18 -45.25
C VAL A 31 23.86 -14.17 -46.71
N ALA A 32 23.07 -14.70 -47.65
CA ALA A 32 23.34 -14.67 -49.09
C ALA A 32 23.38 -13.24 -49.66
N GLN A 33 22.66 -12.29 -49.06
CA GLN A 33 22.73 -10.87 -49.46
C GLN A 33 24.07 -10.21 -49.12
N LYS A 34 24.85 -10.77 -48.17
CA LYS A 34 26.19 -10.27 -47.84
C LYS A 34 27.25 -11.06 -48.60
N LYS A 35 27.54 -10.64 -49.84
CA LYS A 35 28.70 -11.13 -50.62
C LYS A 35 29.99 -11.00 -49.80
N LYS A 36 30.51 -12.12 -49.29
CA LYS A 36 31.89 -12.28 -48.83
C LYS A 36 32.49 -13.52 -49.49
N GLU A 37 33.74 -13.40 -49.89
CA GLU A 37 34.46 -14.33 -50.79
C GLU A 37 34.80 -15.70 -50.18
N ASN A 38 34.35 -16.02 -48.96
CA ASN A 38 34.64 -17.30 -48.31
C ASN A 38 33.36 -18.03 -47.86
N HIS A 39 33.05 -19.12 -48.57
CA HIS A 39 31.92 -20.02 -48.29
C HIS A 39 31.88 -20.52 -46.84
N PHE A 40 33.04 -20.70 -46.22
CA PHE A 40 33.14 -21.13 -44.81
C PHE A 40 32.67 -20.07 -43.81
N ASP A 41 33.00 -18.80 -44.04
CA ASP A 41 32.62 -17.73 -43.12
C ASP A 41 31.10 -17.52 -43.15
N ILE A 42 30.47 -17.68 -44.31
CA ILE A 42 29.01 -17.70 -44.49
C ILE A 42 28.37 -18.81 -43.65
N LEU A 43 28.84 -20.05 -43.79
CA LEU A 43 28.32 -21.20 -43.04
C LEU A 43 28.50 -21.05 -41.51
N LEU A 44 29.60 -20.42 -41.06
CA LEU A 44 29.84 -20.16 -39.64
C LEU A 44 28.87 -19.10 -39.09
N TYR A 45 28.63 -18.02 -39.84
CA TYR A 45 27.65 -17.00 -39.45
C TYR A 45 26.23 -17.55 -39.40
N GLU A 46 25.85 -18.41 -40.35
CA GLU A 46 24.58 -19.12 -40.34
C GLU A 46 24.43 -19.96 -39.07
N CYS A 47 25.45 -20.75 -38.71
CA CYS A 47 25.40 -21.58 -37.49
C CYS A 47 25.30 -20.77 -36.19
N LEU A 48 26.04 -19.66 -36.08
CA LEU A 48 26.00 -18.81 -34.88
C LEU A 48 24.66 -18.11 -34.71
N PHE A 49 24.08 -17.61 -35.80
CA PHE A 49 22.79 -16.93 -35.76
C PHE A 49 21.64 -17.92 -35.49
N LEU A 50 21.67 -19.08 -36.15
CA LEU A 50 20.69 -20.15 -35.94
C LEU A 50 20.75 -20.68 -34.49
N GLY A 51 21.96 -20.89 -33.96
CA GLY A 51 22.15 -21.32 -32.57
C GLY A 51 21.64 -20.31 -31.54
N PHE A 52 21.85 -19.01 -31.78
CA PHE A 52 21.32 -17.96 -30.92
C PHE A 52 19.79 -17.94 -30.90
N LEU A 53 19.15 -18.02 -32.07
CA LEU A 53 17.69 -17.97 -32.17
C LEU A 53 17.04 -19.21 -31.56
N ILE A 54 17.60 -20.40 -31.82
CA ILE A 54 17.12 -21.66 -31.23
C ILE A 54 17.30 -21.66 -29.71
N GLY A 55 18.43 -21.17 -29.20
CA GLY A 55 18.66 -21.04 -27.75
C GLY A 55 17.66 -20.09 -27.10
N PHE A 56 17.35 -18.96 -27.75
CA PHE A 56 16.37 -18.00 -27.27
C PHE A 56 14.94 -18.60 -27.22
N ILE A 57 14.53 -19.30 -28.28
CA ILE A 57 13.22 -19.97 -28.34
C ILE A 57 13.13 -21.09 -27.30
N SER A 58 14.19 -21.89 -27.14
CA SER A 58 14.24 -22.98 -26.15
C SER A 58 14.13 -22.46 -24.71
N PHE A 59 14.76 -21.32 -24.42
CA PHE A 59 14.70 -20.68 -23.10
C PHE A 59 13.31 -20.11 -22.78
N TYR A 60 12.62 -19.57 -23.78
CA TYR A 60 11.33 -18.90 -23.57
C TYR A 60 10.13 -19.87 -23.60
N TYR A 61 10.21 -20.95 -24.37
CA TYR A 61 9.08 -21.88 -24.59
C TYR A 61 9.25 -23.27 -23.95
N HIS A 62 10.34 -23.53 -23.21
CA HIS A 62 10.61 -24.82 -22.55
C HIS A 62 10.56 -26.06 -23.48
N VAL A 63 10.99 -25.93 -24.74
CA VAL A 63 11.05 -27.04 -25.72
C VAL A 63 12.48 -27.56 -25.82
N PRO A 64 12.85 -28.77 -25.32
CA PRO A 64 14.24 -28.97 -24.93
C PRO A 64 15.12 -29.86 -25.83
N TYR A 65 14.60 -30.66 -26.78
CA TYR A 65 15.42 -31.80 -27.28
C TYR A 65 15.60 -31.93 -28.80
N VAL A 66 14.58 -31.69 -29.63
CA VAL A 66 14.68 -31.99 -31.08
C VAL A 66 15.41 -30.87 -31.84
N LEU A 67 15.13 -29.61 -31.53
CA LEU A 67 15.81 -28.44 -32.09
C LEU A 67 17.33 -28.40 -31.77
N VAL A 68 17.71 -28.84 -30.57
CA VAL A 68 19.13 -28.94 -30.17
C VAL A 68 19.83 -30.04 -30.99
N CYS A 69 19.17 -31.17 -31.24
CA CYS A 69 19.71 -32.24 -32.10
C CYS A 69 19.94 -31.75 -33.54
N PHE A 70 19.00 -31.00 -34.13
CA PHE A 70 19.18 -30.45 -35.49
C PHE A 70 20.32 -29.42 -35.57
N LEU A 71 20.46 -28.57 -34.54
CA LEU A 71 21.60 -27.65 -34.43
C LEU A 71 22.93 -28.41 -34.32
N CYS A 72 22.98 -29.52 -33.57
CA CYS A 72 24.15 -30.38 -33.48
C CYS A 72 24.51 -31.03 -34.83
N PHE A 73 23.53 -31.51 -35.61
CA PHE A 73 23.79 -32.04 -36.95
C PHE A 73 24.27 -30.96 -37.93
N HIS A 74 23.70 -29.75 -37.87
CA HIS A 74 24.10 -28.63 -38.73
C HIS A 74 25.50 -28.10 -38.39
N THR A 75 25.85 -28.04 -37.12
CA THR A 75 27.20 -27.67 -36.65
C THR A 75 28.23 -28.75 -37.00
N LEU A 76 27.89 -30.04 -36.89
CA LEU A 76 28.75 -31.13 -37.36
C LEU A 76 28.95 -31.10 -38.87
N GLY A 77 27.90 -30.83 -39.65
CA GLY A 77 27.98 -30.70 -41.12
C GLY A 77 28.86 -29.52 -41.57
N THR A 78 28.78 -28.38 -40.87
CA THR A 78 29.62 -27.21 -41.16
C THR A 78 31.07 -27.41 -40.73
N ILE A 79 31.33 -28.15 -39.64
CA ILE A 79 32.68 -28.57 -39.23
C ILE A 79 33.28 -29.55 -40.26
N TYR A 80 32.50 -30.49 -40.77
CA TYR A 80 32.98 -31.49 -41.73
C TYR A 80 33.23 -30.91 -43.14
N SER A 81 32.51 -29.86 -43.51
CA SER A 81 32.63 -29.15 -44.80
C SER A 81 33.95 -28.36 -44.96
N ALA A 82 34.67 -28.07 -43.87
CA ALA A 82 35.82 -27.19 -43.90
C ALA A 82 37.10 -27.81 -43.35
N LYS A 83 38.14 -27.90 -44.19
CA LYS A 83 39.54 -28.13 -43.80
C LYS A 83 40.13 -26.92 -43.05
N GLY A 84 39.46 -26.43 -42.00
CA GLY A 84 39.75 -25.15 -41.35
C GLY A 84 39.65 -25.18 -39.83
N PHE A 85 40.06 -26.28 -39.20
CA PHE A 85 40.02 -26.49 -37.74
C PHE A 85 40.76 -25.40 -36.94
N THR A 86 41.76 -24.75 -37.54
CA THR A 86 42.59 -23.71 -36.90
C THR A 86 41.85 -22.38 -36.68
N LYS A 87 40.91 -22.00 -37.55
CA LYS A 87 40.13 -20.77 -37.39
C LYS A 87 39.09 -20.89 -36.27
N ILE A 88 38.44 -22.05 -36.14
CA ILE A 88 37.44 -22.31 -35.08
C ILE A 88 38.07 -22.21 -33.68
N ILE A 89 39.28 -22.77 -33.50
CA ILE A 89 40.02 -22.69 -32.23
C ILE A 89 40.35 -21.24 -31.87
N ALA A 90 40.69 -20.41 -32.86
CA ALA A 90 40.95 -18.98 -32.64
C ALA A 90 39.68 -18.23 -32.20
N THR A 91 38.53 -18.50 -32.83
CA THR A 91 37.25 -17.89 -32.46
C THR A 91 36.80 -18.31 -31.07
N ILE A 92 36.95 -19.60 -30.72
CA ILE A 92 36.65 -20.13 -29.38
C ILE A 92 37.55 -19.47 -28.32
N LYS A 93 38.84 -19.27 -28.61
CA LYS A 93 39.76 -18.55 -27.70
C LYS A 93 39.33 -17.10 -27.44
N ILE A 94 38.87 -16.38 -28.47
CA ILE A 94 38.37 -15.01 -28.33
C ILE A 94 37.10 -14.98 -27.47
N ILE A 95 36.17 -15.92 -27.70
CA ILE A 95 34.94 -16.04 -26.91
C ILE A 95 35.27 -16.34 -25.44
N PHE A 96 36.19 -17.28 -25.17
CA PHE A 96 36.64 -17.58 -23.81
C PHE A 96 37.32 -16.39 -23.13
N GLN A 97 38.09 -15.58 -23.87
CA GLN A 97 38.69 -14.35 -23.33
C GLN A 97 37.63 -13.30 -22.98
N LEU A 98 36.61 -13.12 -23.82
CA LEU A 98 35.52 -12.19 -23.55
C LEU A 98 34.65 -12.67 -22.38
N LEU A 99 34.38 -13.97 -22.31
CA LEU A 99 33.66 -14.60 -21.19
C LEU A 99 34.45 -14.43 -19.89
N GLY A 100 35.77 -14.63 -19.92
CA GLY A 100 36.65 -14.42 -18.77
C GLY A 100 36.65 -12.97 -18.28
N ARG A 101 36.62 -11.98 -19.19
CA ARG A 101 36.49 -10.56 -18.84
C ARG A 101 35.12 -10.25 -18.23
N LEU A 102 34.05 -10.83 -18.77
CA LEU A 102 32.69 -10.67 -18.25
C LEU A 102 32.56 -11.27 -16.84
N ILE A 103 33.10 -12.49 -16.63
CA ILE A 103 33.14 -13.16 -15.33
C ILE A 103 33.93 -12.31 -14.34
N LYS A 104 35.11 -11.79 -14.73
CA LYS A 104 35.92 -10.94 -13.84
C LYS A 104 35.18 -9.64 -13.46
N TYR A 105 34.50 -9.02 -14.41
CA TYR A 105 33.66 -7.85 -14.15
C TYR A 105 32.48 -8.16 -13.23
N LEU A 106 31.79 -9.30 -13.44
CA LEU A 106 30.74 -9.80 -12.56
C LEU A 106 31.26 -10.10 -11.16
N CYS A 107 32.41 -10.76 -11.03
CA CYS A 107 33.04 -11.06 -9.74
C CYS A 107 33.41 -9.78 -8.98
N ILE A 108 33.94 -8.75 -9.65
CA ILE A 108 34.24 -7.46 -9.02
C ILE A 108 32.94 -6.75 -8.59
N LYS A 109 31.90 -6.80 -9.43
CA LYS A 109 30.59 -6.19 -9.11
C LYS A 109 29.89 -6.93 -7.96
N ILE A 110 30.01 -8.26 -7.90
CA ILE A 110 29.54 -9.11 -6.80
C ILE A 110 30.36 -8.86 -5.54
N ALA A 111 31.68 -8.76 -5.62
CA ALA A 111 32.54 -8.42 -4.49
C ALA A 111 32.22 -7.02 -3.92
N ASN A 112 31.91 -6.04 -4.78
CA ASN A 112 31.45 -4.72 -4.38
C ASN A 112 30.02 -4.70 -3.82
N LEU A 113 29.18 -5.65 -4.21
CA LEU A 113 27.88 -5.89 -3.58
C LEU A 113 28.06 -6.55 -2.20
N PHE A 114 29.02 -7.46 -2.05
CA PHE A 114 29.34 -8.13 -0.79
C PHE A 114 30.06 -7.22 0.22
N SER A 115 30.93 -6.31 -0.23
CA SER A 115 31.55 -5.32 0.66
C SER A 115 30.51 -4.32 1.19
N ARG A 116 29.49 -3.97 0.40
CA ARG A 116 28.31 -3.22 0.85
C ARG A 116 27.30 -4.04 1.68
N SER A 117 27.33 -5.37 1.63
CA SER A 117 26.46 -6.24 2.42
C SER A 117 27.09 -6.73 3.74
N SER A 118 28.35 -6.38 4.01
CA SER A 118 29.06 -6.79 5.23
C SER A 118 28.60 -6.08 6.52
N SER A 119 27.57 -5.22 6.44
CA SER A 119 26.81 -4.73 7.60
C SER A 119 25.50 -5.47 7.86
N LEU A 120 25.09 -6.42 7.00
CA LEU A 120 23.94 -7.29 7.23
C LEU A 120 24.40 -8.61 7.81
N LYS A 121 24.32 -8.70 9.14
CA LYS A 121 24.43 -9.95 9.89
C LYS A 121 23.60 -11.02 9.19
N THR A 122 24.21 -12.18 8.99
CA THR A 122 23.56 -13.44 8.63
C THR A 122 22.33 -13.68 9.51
N LEU A 123 21.15 -13.42 8.96
CA LEU A 123 19.91 -14.03 9.43
C LEU A 123 20.07 -15.52 9.16
N GLU A 124 20.40 -16.28 10.20
CA GLU A 124 20.12 -17.71 10.22
C GLU A 124 18.68 -17.90 9.76
N GLN A 125 18.44 -18.83 8.83
CA GLN A 125 17.09 -19.23 8.48
C GLN A 125 16.46 -19.88 9.72
N ASN A 126 15.87 -19.04 10.57
CA ASN A 126 15.11 -19.44 11.74
C ASN A 126 13.90 -20.23 11.24
N LYS A 127 14.10 -21.54 11.08
CA LYS A 127 13.02 -22.48 10.78
C LYS A 127 11.98 -22.32 11.88
N ILE A 128 10.72 -22.13 11.48
CA ILE A 128 9.57 -22.16 12.39
C ILE A 128 9.75 -23.38 13.31
N PRO A 129 9.81 -23.18 14.65
CA PRO A 129 10.00 -24.28 15.59
C PRO A 129 8.96 -25.37 15.33
N LYS A 130 9.33 -26.65 15.43
CA LYS A 130 8.44 -27.78 15.05
C LYS A 130 7.08 -27.72 15.76
N GLN A 131 7.02 -27.17 16.97
CA GLN A 131 5.78 -26.95 17.73
C GLN A 131 4.80 -25.96 17.10
N TYR A 132 5.24 -25.15 16.14
CA TYR A 132 4.42 -24.22 15.36
C TYR A 132 4.31 -24.62 13.88
N LYS A 133 4.90 -25.77 13.48
CA LYS A 133 4.76 -26.30 12.12
C LYS A 133 3.39 -26.98 11.99
N TYR A 134 2.41 -26.22 11.54
CA TYR A 134 1.10 -26.76 11.17
C TYR A 134 1.03 -26.99 9.66
N ASN A 135 0.49 -28.14 9.25
CA ASN A 135 -0.04 -28.29 7.90
C ASN A 135 -1.21 -27.32 7.80
N PHE A 136 -1.06 -26.26 7.01
CA PHE A 136 -2.13 -25.29 6.74
C PHE A 136 -3.39 -26.06 6.34
N HIS A 137 -4.44 -26.02 7.16
CA HIS A 137 -5.75 -26.50 6.75
C HIS A 137 -6.39 -25.42 5.86
N LEU A 138 -5.85 -25.25 4.66
CA LEU A 138 -6.45 -24.40 3.60
C LEU A 138 -7.69 -25.04 2.98
N LYS A 139 -8.18 -26.15 3.55
CA LYS A 139 -9.47 -26.74 3.19
C LYS A 139 -10.47 -26.34 4.27
N PRO A 140 -11.68 -25.89 3.89
CA PRO A 140 -12.79 -25.75 4.82
C PRO A 140 -13.15 -27.18 5.26
N THR A 141 -12.56 -27.63 6.36
CA THR A 141 -12.97 -28.90 6.95
C THR A 141 -14.24 -28.63 7.70
N ASN A 142 -15.38 -28.96 7.07
CA ASN A 142 -16.65 -29.25 7.73
C ASN A 142 -16.56 -30.44 8.73
N ASP A 143 -15.36 -30.93 9.05
CA ASP A 143 -15.15 -31.98 10.03
C ASP A 143 -15.04 -31.37 11.42
N MET A 144 -16.21 -31.20 12.07
CA MET A 144 -16.36 -31.04 13.52
C MET A 144 -15.79 -32.22 14.35
N ARG A 145 -14.89 -33.05 13.79
CA ARG A 145 -14.42 -34.31 14.38
C ARG A 145 -12.90 -34.47 14.46
N LEU A 146 -12.10 -33.48 14.08
CA LEU A 146 -10.65 -33.57 14.26
C LEU A 146 -10.21 -33.08 15.65
N GLN A 147 -10.25 -34.04 16.57
CA GLN A 147 -9.26 -34.28 17.63
C GLN A 147 -9.22 -33.33 18.83
N GLN A 148 -10.17 -33.58 19.74
CA GLN A 148 -10.06 -33.41 21.19
C GLN A 148 -8.99 -34.31 21.85
N SER A 149 -7.94 -34.74 21.14
CA SER A 149 -6.89 -35.54 21.77
C SER A 149 -5.85 -34.63 22.42
N SER A 150 -5.95 -34.54 23.75
CA SER A 150 -4.91 -34.13 24.70
C SER A 150 -4.35 -32.70 24.60
N PHE A 151 -5.17 -31.70 24.93
CA PHE A 151 -4.67 -30.43 25.45
C PHE A 151 -5.16 -30.27 26.90
N THR A 152 -4.39 -30.81 27.85
CA THR A 152 -4.57 -30.62 29.30
C THR A 152 -3.94 -29.31 29.79
N GLN A 153 -3.67 -28.36 28.89
CA GLN A 153 -3.17 -27.04 29.24
C GLN A 153 -4.34 -26.07 29.29
N THR A 154 -4.53 -25.41 30.43
CA THR A 154 -5.48 -24.32 30.61
C THR A 154 -5.06 -23.15 29.71
N LEU A 155 -5.81 -22.90 28.65
CA LEU A 155 -5.53 -21.85 27.67
C LEU A 155 -5.86 -20.46 28.24
N PRO A 156 -5.12 -19.41 27.85
CA PRO A 156 -5.34 -18.06 28.36
C PRO A 156 -6.66 -17.44 27.87
N ARG A 157 -7.12 -17.82 26.67
CA ARG A 157 -8.40 -17.38 26.06
C ARG A 157 -9.02 -18.54 25.26
N PRO A 158 -10.35 -18.50 25.01
CA PRO A 158 -10.99 -19.51 24.18
C PRO A 158 -10.75 -19.25 22.69
N GLY A 159 -10.73 -20.33 21.90
CA GLY A 159 -10.78 -20.26 20.44
C GLY A 159 -12.16 -19.87 19.91
N ILE A 160 -12.21 -19.36 18.68
CA ILE A 160 -13.45 -18.93 18.02
C ILE A 160 -13.74 -19.88 16.85
N ILE A 161 -14.98 -20.33 16.73
CA ILE A 161 -15.39 -21.26 15.67
C ILE A 161 -15.28 -20.58 14.30
N ASN A 162 -14.61 -21.23 13.34
CA ASN A 162 -14.61 -20.81 11.95
C ASN A 162 -15.91 -21.25 11.27
N LEU A 163 -16.91 -20.39 11.35
CA LEU A 163 -18.16 -20.57 10.66
C LEU A 163 -17.92 -20.55 9.14
N TYR A 164 -18.40 -21.59 8.46
CA TYR A 164 -18.35 -21.79 7.01
C TYR A 164 -16.95 -21.86 6.39
N GLY A 165 -15.88 -21.87 7.20
CA GLY A 165 -14.49 -21.83 6.72
C GLY A 165 -14.06 -20.48 6.13
N THR A 166 -14.85 -19.41 6.32
CA THR A 166 -14.59 -18.08 5.74
C THR A 166 -14.48 -16.96 6.78
N THR A 167 -14.65 -17.27 8.06
CA THR A 167 -14.72 -16.26 9.14
C THR A 167 -13.40 -16.01 9.87
N CYS A 168 -12.29 -16.59 9.39
CA CYS A 168 -10.98 -16.42 10.01
C CYS A 168 -10.52 -14.95 10.11
N SER A 169 -10.93 -14.08 9.18
CA SER A 169 -10.68 -12.63 9.27
C SER A 169 -11.43 -11.98 10.44
N LEU A 170 -12.71 -12.32 10.64
CA LEU A 170 -13.49 -11.89 11.79
C LEU A 170 -12.90 -12.44 13.09
N ASN A 171 -12.57 -13.72 13.15
CA ASN A 171 -12.02 -14.36 14.34
C ASN A 171 -10.70 -13.70 14.77
N SER A 172 -9.79 -13.48 13.81
CA SER A 172 -8.52 -12.79 14.04
C SER A 172 -8.72 -11.34 14.50
N LEU A 173 -9.72 -10.65 13.93
CA LEU A 173 -10.07 -9.29 14.34
C LEU A 173 -10.59 -9.25 15.78
N LEU A 174 -11.52 -10.14 16.13
CA LEU A 174 -12.14 -10.18 17.46
C LEU A 174 -11.11 -10.51 18.55
N GLN A 175 -10.19 -11.45 18.30
CA GLN A 175 -9.07 -11.73 19.21
C GLN A 175 -8.16 -10.52 19.40
N SER A 176 -7.89 -9.79 18.31
CA SER A 176 -7.09 -8.56 18.36
C SER A 176 -7.78 -7.48 19.19
N LEU A 177 -9.06 -7.22 18.91
CA LEU A 177 -9.85 -6.22 19.62
C LEU A 177 -10.03 -6.56 21.11
N ALA A 178 -10.22 -7.84 21.45
CA ALA A 178 -10.31 -8.29 22.84
C ALA A 178 -9.00 -8.10 23.61
N SER A 179 -7.87 -7.99 22.92
CA SER A 179 -6.56 -7.75 23.55
C SER A 179 -6.31 -6.28 23.87
N LEU A 180 -7.10 -5.36 23.31
CA LEU A 180 -6.97 -3.93 23.52
C LEU A 180 -7.71 -3.48 24.77
N ASN A 181 -6.96 -2.99 25.76
CA ASN A 181 -7.47 -2.43 27.01
C ASN A 181 -8.22 -1.13 26.79
N LYS A 182 -7.65 -0.21 26.02
CA LYS A 182 -8.26 1.10 25.79
C LYS A 182 -9.59 0.98 25.04
N PHE A 183 -9.65 0.08 24.05
CA PHE A 183 -10.89 -0.24 23.34
C PHE A 183 -11.95 -0.82 24.28
N TYR A 184 -11.59 -1.82 25.10
CA TYR A 184 -12.53 -2.44 26.02
C TYR A 184 -13.08 -1.46 27.07
N SER A 185 -12.21 -0.64 27.67
CA SER A 185 -12.61 0.42 28.62
C SER A 185 -13.54 1.44 27.95
N SER A 186 -13.25 1.85 26.72
CA SER A 186 -14.12 2.73 25.93
C SER A 186 -15.49 2.08 25.69
N LEU A 187 -15.52 0.82 25.23
CA LEU A 187 -16.77 0.09 24.98
C LEU A 187 -17.63 -0.04 26.25
N GLN A 188 -17.03 -0.41 27.39
CA GLN A 188 -17.74 -0.51 28.68
C GLN A 188 -18.30 0.83 29.16
N HIS A 189 -17.52 1.91 29.02
CA HIS A 189 -17.93 3.24 29.46
C HIS A 189 -19.18 3.73 28.73
N ASN A 190 -19.22 3.58 27.40
CA ASN A 190 -20.37 4.01 26.60
C ASN A 190 -21.63 3.20 26.94
N ILE A 191 -21.51 1.90 27.24
CA ILE A 191 -22.66 1.06 27.59
C ILE A 191 -23.24 1.44 28.96
N ASN A 192 -22.38 1.81 29.92
CA ASN A 192 -22.83 2.29 31.22
C ASN A 192 -23.54 3.65 31.13
N LEU A 193 -23.17 4.50 30.18
CA LEU A 193 -23.85 5.76 29.87
C LEU A 193 -25.18 5.52 29.14
N SER A 194 -25.23 4.54 28.23
CA SER A 194 -26.37 4.27 27.36
C SER A 194 -27.54 3.54 28.05
N ARG A 195 -27.74 3.69 29.37
CA ARG A 195 -28.74 3.01 30.22
C ARG A 195 -30.20 2.97 29.70
N PHE A 196 -30.50 3.65 28.59
CA PHE A 196 -31.84 3.79 28.02
C PHE A 196 -32.04 3.30 26.57
N ASN A 197 -31.01 2.85 25.83
CA ASN A 197 -31.19 2.31 24.48
C ASN A 197 -30.36 1.04 24.25
N TYR A 198 -31.03 -0.11 24.22
CA TYR A 198 -30.41 -1.42 23.99
C TYR A 198 -30.09 -1.57 22.48
N ASN A 199 -28.86 -1.28 22.07
CA ASN A 199 -28.41 -1.59 20.72
C ASN A 199 -27.93 -3.07 20.66
N PRO A 200 -28.57 -3.93 19.85
CA PRO A 200 -28.26 -5.36 19.81
C PRO A 200 -26.85 -5.66 19.27
N VAL A 201 -26.33 -4.84 18.36
CA VAL A 201 -24.97 -4.99 17.82
C VAL A 201 -23.95 -4.68 18.90
N VAL A 202 -24.09 -3.53 19.59
CA VAL A 202 -23.18 -3.12 20.66
C VAL A 202 -23.17 -4.14 21.81
N SER A 203 -24.35 -4.64 22.20
CA SER A 203 -24.48 -5.67 23.23
C SER A 203 -23.80 -6.99 22.81
N ALA A 204 -24.00 -7.43 21.56
CA ALA A 204 -23.36 -8.62 21.02
C ALA A 204 -21.83 -8.49 21.01
N PHE A 205 -21.30 -7.33 20.60
CA PHE A 205 -19.86 -7.03 20.67
C PHE A 205 -19.33 -7.07 22.11
N LEU A 206 -19.96 -6.35 23.05
CA LEU A 206 -19.49 -6.33 24.44
C LEU A 206 -19.50 -7.73 25.03
N HIS A 207 -20.60 -8.47 24.87
CA HIS A 207 -20.72 -9.82 25.40
C HIS A 207 -19.61 -10.72 24.84
N LEU A 208 -19.40 -10.72 23.53
CA LEU A 208 -18.36 -11.54 22.91
C LEU A 208 -16.94 -11.13 23.32
N ILE A 209 -16.63 -9.83 23.36
CA ILE A 209 -15.32 -9.33 23.81
C ILE A 209 -15.10 -9.68 25.29
N SER A 210 -16.13 -9.59 26.13
CA SER A 210 -16.03 -9.97 27.55
C SER A 210 -15.77 -11.47 27.72
N GLN A 211 -16.40 -12.33 26.90
CA GLN A 211 -16.14 -13.76 26.89
C GLN A 211 -14.71 -14.08 26.48
N LEU A 212 -14.18 -13.39 25.45
CA LEU A 212 -12.80 -13.56 25.01
C LEU A 212 -11.78 -13.10 26.06
N ARG A 213 -12.09 -12.06 26.83
CA ARG A 213 -11.18 -11.52 27.85
C ARG A 213 -11.13 -12.32 29.14
N ASN A 214 -12.15 -13.12 29.45
CA ASN A 214 -12.17 -13.93 30.66
C ASN A 214 -11.04 -14.98 30.63
N ASP A 215 -10.13 -14.89 31.61
CA ASP A 215 -9.05 -15.87 31.75
C ASP A 215 -9.64 -17.21 32.23
N HIS A 216 -9.65 -18.21 31.34
CA HIS A 216 -10.21 -19.52 31.65
C HIS A 216 -9.32 -20.34 32.60
N ARG A 217 -8.10 -19.88 32.90
CA ARG A 217 -7.22 -20.51 33.90
C ARG A 217 -7.74 -20.36 35.33
N THR A 218 -8.52 -19.32 35.61
CA THR A 218 -9.01 -19.00 36.96
C THR A 218 -10.43 -19.50 37.23
N SER A 219 -11.14 -20.05 36.23
CA SER A 219 -12.48 -20.57 36.42
C SER A 219 -12.45 -21.96 37.08
N GLU A 220 -13.22 -22.16 38.16
CA GLU A 220 -13.36 -23.45 38.87
C GLU A 220 -13.91 -24.58 37.98
N TYR A 221 -14.36 -24.26 36.76
CA TYR A 221 -14.87 -25.19 35.77
C TYR A 221 -13.79 -25.64 34.79
N LYS A 222 -12.86 -26.48 35.28
CA LYS A 222 -11.74 -27.09 34.54
C LYS A 222 -12.10 -27.95 33.30
N HIS A 223 -13.37 -28.00 32.88
CA HIS A 223 -13.84 -29.03 31.95
C HIS A 223 -14.35 -28.56 30.58
N TRP A 224 -14.43 -27.26 30.30
CA TRP A 224 -14.97 -26.82 29.01
C TRP A 224 -14.09 -25.71 28.44
N ASN A 225 -13.17 -26.08 27.54
CA ASN A 225 -12.65 -25.20 26.49
C ASN A 225 -13.84 -24.82 25.58
N LYS A 226 -14.73 -23.96 26.07
CA LYS A 226 -15.94 -23.57 25.36
C LYS A 226 -15.53 -22.67 24.21
N LEU A 227 -15.49 -23.24 23.00
CA LEU A 227 -15.33 -22.48 21.77
C LEU A 227 -16.41 -21.39 21.70
N ILE A 228 -16.02 -20.22 21.23
CA ILE A 228 -16.95 -19.10 21.06
C ILE A 228 -17.59 -19.17 19.68
N ASP A 229 -18.91 -19.09 19.64
CA ASP A 229 -19.71 -18.98 18.42
C ASP A 229 -20.00 -17.50 18.11
N THR A 230 -19.69 -17.08 16.88
CA THR A 230 -19.90 -15.71 16.37
C THR A 230 -21.21 -15.55 15.59
N SER A 231 -22.02 -16.61 15.44
CA SER A 231 -23.24 -16.63 14.61
C SER A 231 -24.21 -15.48 14.91
N THR A 232 -24.41 -15.18 16.20
CA THR A 232 -25.27 -14.07 16.64
C THR A 232 -24.70 -12.73 16.20
N LEU A 233 -23.39 -12.51 16.38
CA LEU A 233 -22.74 -11.27 15.97
C LEU A 233 -22.80 -11.08 14.46
N ILE A 234 -22.52 -12.13 13.68
CA ILE A 234 -22.59 -12.08 12.21
C ILE A 234 -24.00 -11.71 11.75
N THR A 235 -25.03 -12.29 12.39
CA THR A 235 -26.43 -11.98 12.07
C THR A 235 -26.75 -10.51 12.34
N GLN A 236 -26.27 -9.95 13.46
CA GLN A 236 -26.46 -8.54 13.81
C GLN A 236 -25.64 -7.59 12.91
N LEU A 237 -24.44 -7.98 12.48
CA LEU A 237 -23.63 -7.18 11.56
C LEU A 237 -24.26 -7.14 10.16
N ASN A 238 -24.68 -8.30 9.63
CA ASN A 238 -25.31 -8.40 8.32
C ASN A 238 -26.70 -7.75 8.25
N SER A 239 -27.37 -7.51 9.39
CA SER A 239 -28.64 -6.77 9.43
C SER A 239 -28.46 -5.26 9.24
N VAL A 240 -27.30 -4.72 9.64
CA VAL A 240 -26.95 -3.31 9.45
C VAL A 240 -26.27 -3.09 8.10
N TYR A 241 -25.34 -3.96 7.73
CA TYR A 241 -24.61 -3.88 6.46
C TYR A 241 -24.76 -5.18 5.67
N SER A 242 -25.63 -5.16 4.66
CA SER A 242 -25.95 -6.36 3.88
C SER A 242 -24.68 -6.95 3.24
N ASN A 243 -24.44 -8.24 3.44
CA ASN A 243 -23.31 -8.99 2.86
C ASN A 243 -21.92 -8.56 3.37
N LEU A 244 -21.81 -7.95 4.55
CA LEU A 244 -20.50 -7.66 5.17
C LEU A 244 -19.67 -8.94 5.31
N LEU A 245 -20.30 -10.03 5.75
CA LEU A 245 -19.70 -11.35 5.86
C LEU A 245 -20.56 -12.34 5.10
N THR A 246 -19.99 -12.96 4.06
CA THR A 246 -20.66 -13.99 3.28
C THR A 246 -20.07 -15.37 3.57
N PRO A 247 -20.88 -16.44 3.51
CA PRO A 247 -20.37 -17.82 3.68
C PRO A 247 -19.38 -18.25 2.59
N ASN A 248 -19.29 -17.52 1.48
CA ASN A 248 -18.60 -17.97 0.28
C ASN A 248 -17.24 -17.27 0.06
N SER A 249 -16.94 -16.19 0.80
CA SER A 249 -15.69 -15.44 0.64
C SER A 249 -15.19 -14.88 1.96
N THR A 250 -13.88 -14.96 2.17
CA THR A 250 -13.18 -14.28 3.28
C THR A 250 -13.14 -12.77 3.03
N ALA A 251 -13.57 -11.97 4.00
CA ALA A 251 -13.46 -10.51 3.95
C ALA A 251 -12.01 -10.03 4.23
N ASP A 252 -11.61 -8.88 3.67
CA ASP A 252 -10.37 -8.21 4.08
C ASP A 252 -10.52 -7.71 5.51
N ILE A 253 -9.52 -8.00 6.35
CA ILE A 253 -9.61 -7.70 7.79
C ILE A 253 -9.60 -6.20 8.10
N CYS A 254 -8.98 -5.36 7.25
CA CYS A 254 -8.94 -3.92 7.45
C CYS A 254 -10.30 -3.28 7.11
N GLU A 255 -10.90 -3.71 6.00
CA GLU A 255 -12.28 -3.32 5.62
C GLU A 255 -13.28 -3.75 6.69
N LEU A 256 -13.19 -5.01 7.14
CA LEU A 256 -14.03 -5.54 8.21
C LEU A 256 -13.88 -4.74 9.51
N PHE A 257 -12.64 -4.37 9.88
CA PHE A 257 -12.39 -3.52 11.05
C PHE A 257 -13.06 -2.14 10.90
N GLN A 258 -12.88 -1.47 9.76
CA GLN A 258 -13.50 -0.16 9.52
C GLN A 258 -15.02 -0.26 9.63
N SER A 259 -15.64 -1.21 8.93
CA SER A 259 -17.09 -1.43 9.01
C SER A 259 -17.58 -1.73 10.43
N CYS A 260 -16.87 -2.58 11.19
CA CYS A 260 -17.26 -2.88 12.56
C CYS A 260 -17.22 -1.64 13.47
N ILE A 261 -16.16 -0.83 13.36
CA ILE A 261 -16.02 0.38 14.17
C ILE A 261 -17.02 1.46 13.73
N ASP A 262 -17.30 1.61 12.43
CA ASP A 262 -18.32 2.55 11.95
C ASP A 262 -19.72 2.14 12.39
N ILE A 263 -20.07 0.85 12.32
CA ILE A 263 -21.35 0.34 12.84
C ILE A 263 -21.47 0.61 14.35
N LEU A 264 -20.41 0.36 15.13
CA LEU A 264 -20.39 0.68 16.56
C LEU A 264 -20.51 2.19 16.81
N ASN A 265 -19.84 3.00 16.00
CA ASN A 265 -19.90 4.45 16.07
C ASN A 265 -21.32 4.95 15.81
N ASP A 266 -21.95 4.52 14.72
CA ASP A 266 -23.30 4.93 14.33
C ASP A 266 -24.36 4.46 15.33
N SER A 267 -24.12 3.30 15.94
CA SER A 267 -24.94 2.76 17.02
C SER A 267 -24.87 3.57 18.32
N LEU A 268 -23.80 4.35 18.52
CA LEU A 268 -23.52 5.13 19.73
C LEU A 268 -23.61 6.66 19.52
N SER A 269 -23.52 7.12 18.27
CA SER A 269 -23.41 8.55 17.90
C SER A 269 -24.69 9.35 18.13
N GLN A 270 -25.83 8.70 18.37
CA GLN A 270 -27.07 9.35 18.82
C GLN A 270 -26.98 9.94 20.25
N GLN A 271 -25.84 9.80 20.94
CA GLN A 271 -25.62 10.26 22.33
C GLN A 271 -24.51 11.34 22.45
N SER A 272 -24.12 11.95 21.32
CA SER A 272 -22.89 12.74 21.11
C SER A 272 -22.79 14.12 21.78
N THR A 273 -23.84 14.64 22.43
CA THR A 273 -23.80 15.99 23.04
C THR A 273 -22.94 16.08 24.31
N VAL A 274 -22.75 14.98 25.05
CA VAL A 274 -21.96 14.98 26.31
C VAL A 274 -20.46 14.83 26.05
N TYR A 275 -20.06 14.23 24.93
CA TYR A 275 -18.66 13.93 24.62
C TYR A 275 -17.91 15.10 23.99
N ALA A 276 -18.60 15.96 23.24
CA ALA A 276 -18.03 17.20 22.70
C ALA A 276 -17.32 18.00 23.81
N THR A 277 -17.93 18.09 25.00
CA THR A 277 -17.38 18.77 26.18
C THR A 277 -16.07 18.19 26.72
N ASN A 278 -15.81 16.88 26.57
CA ASN A 278 -14.58 16.24 27.08
C ASN A 278 -13.40 16.32 26.09
N VAL A 279 -13.67 16.23 24.79
CA VAL A 279 -12.64 16.45 23.74
C VAL A 279 -12.13 17.88 23.77
N ILE A 280 -13.07 18.78 24.01
CA ILE A 280 -12.85 20.20 24.27
C ILE A 280 -11.79 20.40 25.37
N GLU A 281 -11.77 19.64 26.47
CA GLU A 281 -10.71 19.78 27.51
C GLU A 281 -9.31 19.30 27.07
N GLN A 282 -9.20 18.41 26.08
CA GLN A 282 -7.92 17.84 25.63
C GLN A 282 -7.18 18.72 24.61
N VAL A 283 -7.88 19.65 23.96
CA VAL A 283 -7.24 20.61 23.06
C VAL A 283 -6.51 21.65 23.92
N GLN A 284 -5.19 21.73 23.73
CA GLN A 284 -4.28 22.57 24.52
C GLN A 284 -4.62 24.08 24.50
N ASN A 285 -5.61 24.49 23.70
CA ASN A 285 -6.02 25.85 23.51
C ASN A 285 -7.37 26.12 24.19
N SER A 286 -7.34 26.44 25.48
CA SER A 286 -8.50 26.66 26.37
C SER A 286 -9.48 27.77 25.92
N LYS A 287 -9.19 28.48 24.83
CA LYS A 287 -10.08 29.49 24.22
C LYS A 287 -10.99 28.91 23.14
N LEU A 288 -10.57 27.86 22.44
CA LEU A 288 -11.35 27.21 21.38
C LEU A 288 -12.48 26.34 21.95
N THR A 289 -12.30 25.92 23.20
CA THR A 289 -13.09 24.95 23.92
C THR A 289 -14.48 25.49 24.33
N THR A 290 -14.63 26.81 24.45
CA THR A 290 -15.89 27.45 24.87
C THR A 290 -16.76 27.91 23.70
N LEU A 291 -16.35 27.69 22.45
CA LEU A 291 -17.04 28.20 21.27
C LEU A 291 -18.16 27.25 20.82
N SER A 292 -19.29 27.81 20.37
CA SER A 292 -20.34 27.04 19.70
C SER A 292 -19.82 26.44 18.38
N PHE A 293 -20.44 25.36 17.91
CA PHE A 293 -20.08 24.74 16.62
C PHE A 293 -20.12 25.73 15.44
N GLU A 294 -21.09 26.64 15.42
CA GLU A 294 -21.18 27.68 14.39
C GLU A 294 -20.00 28.66 14.45
N ASN A 295 -19.59 29.08 15.65
CA ASN A 295 -18.42 29.95 15.85
C ASN A 295 -17.11 29.23 15.49
N LEU A 296 -17.00 27.93 15.78
CA LEU A 296 -15.85 27.12 15.37
C LEU A 296 -15.73 27.01 13.85
N ASN A 297 -16.85 26.78 13.14
CA ASN A 297 -16.84 26.75 11.67
C ASN A 297 -16.48 28.12 11.06
N LYS A 298 -16.97 29.21 11.66
CA LYS A 298 -16.59 30.56 11.21
C LYS A 298 -15.09 30.81 11.40
N LEU A 299 -14.55 30.48 12.57
CA LEU A 299 -13.13 30.61 12.85
C LEU A 299 -12.27 29.70 11.95
N PHE A 300 -12.74 28.50 11.64
CA PHE A 300 -12.10 27.61 10.67
C PHE A 300 -11.95 28.27 9.30
N LEU A 301 -13.03 28.88 8.77
CA LEU A 301 -12.99 29.56 7.48
C LEU A 301 -12.03 30.76 7.48
N GLU A 302 -12.02 31.54 8.56
CA GLU A 302 -11.10 32.69 8.72
C GLU A 302 -9.62 32.25 8.74
N ILE A 303 -9.30 31.16 9.47
CA ILE A 303 -7.93 30.63 9.56
C ILE A 303 -7.51 29.93 8.26
N GLU A 304 -8.42 29.18 7.64
CA GLU A 304 -8.17 28.53 6.35
C GLU A 304 -7.83 29.56 5.28
N GLU A 305 -8.57 30.67 5.23
CA GLU A 305 -8.26 31.80 4.34
C GLU A 305 -6.86 32.39 4.63
N GLN A 306 -6.52 32.61 5.90
CA GLN A 306 -5.20 33.14 6.29
C GLN A 306 -4.04 32.21 5.89
N ILE A 307 -4.21 30.89 6.04
CA ILE A 307 -3.19 29.89 5.73
C ILE A 307 -3.04 29.69 4.22
N HIS A 308 -4.14 29.75 3.46
CA HIS A 308 -4.12 29.48 2.03
C HIS A 308 -3.84 30.69 1.14
N GLU A 309 -3.94 31.93 1.65
CA GLU A 309 -3.73 33.09 0.78
C GLU A 309 -2.24 33.39 0.52
N LYS A 310 -1.32 33.10 1.46
CA LYS A 310 0.02 33.73 1.45
C LYS A 310 1.21 32.94 2.03
N ILE A 311 1.09 31.65 2.37
CA ILE A 311 2.22 30.93 2.97
C ILE A 311 3.21 30.43 1.91
N THR A 312 4.44 30.93 1.95
CA THR A 312 5.58 30.32 1.26
C THR A 312 6.45 29.52 2.24
N LEU A 313 7.40 28.73 1.71
CA LEU A 313 8.34 27.97 2.55
C LEU A 313 9.13 28.87 3.53
N ASP A 314 9.40 30.12 3.14
CA ASP A 314 10.16 31.06 3.97
C ASP A 314 9.31 31.65 5.12
N ASP A 315 7.98 31.55 5.05
CA ASP A 315 7.05 32.14 6.02
C ASP A 315 6.68 31.17 7.17
N LEU A 316 7.07 29.89 7.10
CA LEU A 316 6.61 28.82 8.03
C LEU A 316 6.81 29.20 9.50
N ASP A 317 7.97 29.76 9.87
CA ASP A 317 8.28 30.14 11.24
C ASP A 317 7.28 31.19 11.76
N SER A 318 6.96 32.19 10.93
CA SER A 318 6.00 33.26 11.28
C SER A 318 4.56 32.75 11.37
N GLN A 319 4.22 31.70 10.64
CA GLN A 319 2.86 31.14 10.52
C GLN A 319 2.62 29.94 11.45
N THR A 320 3.61 29.55 12.25
CA THR A 320 3.54 28.39 13.14
C THR A 320 2.30 28.40 14.03
N SER A 321 1.94 29.55 14.62
CA SER A 321 0.73 29.69 15.45
C SER A 321 -0.55 29.42 14.66
N ASN A 322 -0.63 29.89 13.42
CA ASN A 322 -1.81 29.70 12.57
C ASN A 322 -1.94 28.23 12.16
N ILE A 323 -0.82 27.58 11.82
CA ILE A 323 -0.79 26.15 11.47
C ILE A 323 -1.27 25.30 12.66
N ILE A 324 -0.79 25.58 13.88
CA ILE A 324 -1.24 24.88 15.09
C ILE A 324 -2.75 25.07 15.29
N GLN A 325 -3.25 26.31 15.20
CA GLN A 325 -4.68 26.59 15.36
C GLN A 325 -5.54 25.89 14.30
N TYR A 326 -5.09 25.84 13.04
CA TYR A 326 -5.78 25.11 11.97
C TYR A 326 -5.85 23.60 12.26
N VAL A 327 -4.74 23.00 12.68
CA VAL A 327 -4.68 21.59 13.07
C VAL A 327 -5.65 21.31 14.23
N ASP A 328 -5.64 22.14 15.26
CA ASP A 328 -6.51 21.97 16.43
C ASP A 328 -8.01 22.11 16.07
N ILE A 329 -8.37 23.13 15.28
CA ILE A 329 -9.77 23.37 14.90
C ILE A 329 -10.29 22.30 13.95
N THR A 330 -9.50 21.90 12.96
CA THR A 330 -9.89 20.81 12.05
C THR A 330 -10.12 19.50 12.80
N TRP A 331 -9.30 19.24 13.83
CA TRP A 331 -9.48 18.09 14.71
C TRP A 331 -10.76 18.18 15.54
N LEU A 332 -11.01 19.34 16.17
CA LEU A 332 -12.24 19.59 16.94
C LEU A 332 -13.50 19.42 16.08
N LEU A 333 -13.54 20.02 14.89
CA LEU A 333 -14.68 19.91 13.99
C LEU A 333 -14.93 18.46 13.58
N HIS A 334 -13.88 17.71 13.26
CA HIS A 334 -13.99 16.28 12.98
C HIS A 334 -14.56 15.50 14.16
N HIS A 335 -14.09 15.79 15.38
CA HIS A 335 -14.59 15.15 16.59
C HIS A 335 -16.06 15.43 16.85
N ILE A 336 -16.49 16.69 16.72
CA ILE A 336 -17.89 17.07 16.93
C ILE A 336 -18.80 16.41 15.88
N GLN A 337 -18.36 16.35 14.63
CA GLN A 337 -19.18 15.88 13.53
C GLN A 337 -19.29 14.35 13.44
N PHE A 338 -18.24 13.62 13.79
CA PHE A 338 -18.14 12.18 13.51
C PHE A 338 -17.84 11.30 14.73
N GLY A 339 -17.90 11.86 15.94
CA GLY A 339 -17.29 11.28 17.12
C GLY A 339 -18.17 10.46 18.06
N SER A 340 -17.85 9.17 18.21
CA SER A 340 -18.07 8.43 19.46
C SER A 340 -16.72 8.18 20.13
N THR A 341 -16.71 8.01 21.46
CA THR A 341 -15.50 7.63 22.22
C THR A 341 -14.79 6.40 21.63
N ILE A 342 -15.54 5.47 21.05
CA ILE A 342 -14.98 4.26 20.40
C ILE A 342 -14.21 4.63 19.14
N LYS A 343 -14.81 5.42 18.25
CA LYS A 343 -14.14 5.85 17.00
C LYS A 343 -12.88 6.67 17.31
N HIS A 344 -12.92 7.52 18.34
CA HIS A 344 -11.76 8.28 18.79
C HIS A 344 -10.63 7.44 19.35
N THR A 345 -10.94 6.28 19.94
CA THR A 345 -9.91 5.35 20.42
C THR A 345 -8.94 4.96 19.30
N PHE A 346 -9.41 4.90 18.05
CA PHE A 346 -8.64 4.52 16.87
C PHE A 346 -8.33 5.69 15.92
N SER A 347 -8.87 6.88 16.16
CA SER A 347 -8.74 8.01 15.23
C SER A 347 -7.51 8.85 15.53
N GLY A 348 -6.69 9.10 14.51
CA GLY A 348 -5.66 10.12 14.49
C GLY A 348 -5.89 11.12 13.37
N GLN A 349 -4.92 12.01 13.15
CA GLN A 349 -4.95 13.01 12.09
C GLN A 349 -3.57 13.11 11.42
N LEU A 350 -3.57 13.15 10.09
CA LEU A 350 -2.42 13.44 9.25
C LEU A 350 -2.45 14.92 8.85
N LEU A 351 -1.28 15.53 8.77
CA LEU A 351 -1.08 16.85 8.17
C LEU A 351 -0.29 16.70 6.87
N HIS A 352 -0.93 17.04 5.77
CA HIS A 352 -0.32 17.07 4.44
C HIS A 352 0.16 18.49 4.13
N ALA A 353 1.43 18.61 3.80
CA ALA A 353 2.03 19.85 3.30
C ALA A 353 2.36 19.68 1.80
N HIS A 354 1.70 20.48 0.96
CA HIS A 354 1.88 20.49 -0.48
C HIS A 354 2.54 21.79 -0.94
N CYS A 355 3.81 21.72 -1.32
CA CYS A 355 4.54 22.85 -1.86
C CYS A 355 4.55 22.81 -3.39
N CYS A 356 4.04 23.86 -4.02
CA CYS A 356 4.13 24.03 -5.47
C CYS A 356 5.58 24.33 -5.89
N ASN A 357 6.13 23.60 -6.85
CA ASN A 357 7.50 23.89 -7.32
C ASN A 357 7.61 25.15 -8.19
N ASN A 358 6.49 25.73 -8.62
CA ASN A 358 6.47 26.92 -9.48
C ASN A 358 6.40 28.23 -8.68
N CYS A 359 5.42 28.34 -7.77
CA CYS A 359 5.23 29.54 -6.97
C CYS A 359 5.73 29.41 -5.51
N SER A 360 6.26 28.25 -5.12
CA SER A 360 6.71 27.96 -3.74
C SER A 360 5.63 28.09 -2.66
N HIS A 361 4.37 28.25 -3.05
CA HIS A 361 3.24 28.32 -2.13
C HIS A 361 3.00 26.95 -1.49
N VAL A 362 2.74 26.96 -0.18
CA VAL A 362 2.51 25.76 0.62
C VAL A 362 1.04 25.69 1.02
N HIS A 363 0.38 24.60 0.62
CA HIS A 363 -0.99 24.30 1.01
C HIS A 363 -0.99 23.19 2.07
N PHE A 364 -1.62 23.47 3.21
CA PHE A 364 -1.84 22.50 4.27
C PHE A 364 -3.22 21.86 4.15
N ARG A 365 -3.29 20.56 4.45
CA ARG A 365 -4.54 19.81 4.54
C ARG A 365 -4.45 18.83 5.69
N ALA A 366 -5.35 18.95 6.65
CA ALA A 366 -5.44 18.00 7.75
C ALA A 366 -6.51 16.95 7.45
N GLU A 367 -6.17 15.66 7.56
CA GLU A 367 -7.09 14.55 7.28
C GLU A 367 -7.14 13.55 8.44
N PRO A 368 -8.33 13.13 8.90
CA PRO A 368 -8.43 12.09 9.90
C PRO A 368 -8.05 10.73 9.31
N PHE A 369 -7.49 9.85 10.13
CA PHE A 369 -7.25 8.46 9.77
C PHE A 369 -7.62 7.53 10.92
N GLN A 370 -8.06 6.32 10.57
CA GLN A 370 -8.32 5.23 11.53
C GLN A 370 -7.30 4.10 11.40
N ILE A 371 -6.77 3.92 10.19
CA ILE A 371 -5.71 2.96 9.87
C ILE A 371 -4.57 3.74 9.22
N LEU A 372 -3.36 3.56 9.74
CA LEU A 372 -2.15 4.05 9.10
C LEU A 372 -1.69 3.02 8.06
N THR A 373 -2.02 3.25 6.80
CA THR A 373 -1.69 2.32 5.73
C THR A 373 -0.32 2.62 5.12
N LEU A 374 0.63 1.69 5.27
CA LEU A 374 2.02 1.87 4.90
C LEU A 374 2.42 1.06 3.66
N SER A 375 3.10 1.71 2.74
CA SER A 375 3.64 1.08 1.52
C SER A 375 4.94 0.33 1.83
N ILE A 376 5.01 -0.93 1.43
CA ILE A 376 6.23 -1.72 1.60
C ILE A 376 7.21 -1.44 0.46
N ASN A 377 8.40 -0.97 0.81
CA ASN A 377 9.52 -0.84 -0.11
C ASN A 377 10.51 -2.00 0.09
N ARG A 378 11.09 -2.53 -0.99
CA ARG A 378 12.13 -3.58 -0.95
C ARG A 378 13.37 -3.18 -0.15
N ALA A 379 13.61 -1.88 0.01
CA ALA A 379 14.74 -1.36 0.78
C ALA A 379 14.49 -1.37 2.31
N SER A 380 13.23 -1.29 2.74
CA SER A 380 12.88 -1.23 4.17
C SER A 380 12.89 -2.64 4.77
N GLN A 381 13.61 -2.81 5.88
CA GLN A 381 13.75 -4.08 6.58
C GLN A 381 12.98 -4.11 7.89
N THR A 382 12.78 -2.96 8.55
CA THR A 382 12.03 -2.86 9.82
C THR A 382 10.74 -2.06 9.67
N LEU A 383 9.81 -2.24 10.62
CA LEU A 383 8.57 -1.45 10.67
C LEU A 383 8.85 0.06 10.79
N GLU A 384 9.83 0.47 11.59
CA GLU A 384 10.19 1.88 11.77
C GLU A 384 10.72 2.50 10.48
N GLU A 385 11.50 1.77 9.70
CA GLU A 385 11.93 2.22 8.37
C GLU A 385 10.77 2.35 7.39
N VAL A 386 9.77 1.46 7.48
CA VAL A 386 8.54 1.56 6.69
C VAL A 386 7.72 2.77 7.13
N ILE A 387 7.56 3.03 8.43
CA ILE A 387 6.88 4.24 8.93
C ILE A 387 7.62 5.50 8.49
N ALA A 388 8.95 5.50 8.55
CA ALA A 388 9.77 6.61 8.08
C ALA A 388 9.63 6.89 6.57
N THR A 389 9.02 6.01 5.79
CA THR A 389 8.67 6.32 4.40
C THR A 389 7.46 7.24 4.28
N LEU A 390 6.57 7.27 5.27
CA LEU A 390 5.38 8.13 5.30
C LEU A 390 5.76 9.62 5.25
N THR A 391 6.81 9.99 6.00
CA THR A 391 7.24 11.40 6.13
C THR A 391 8.27 11.81 5.08
N LYS A 392 8.57 10.94 4.11
CA LYS A 392 9.43 11.29 2.99
C LYS A 392 8.72 12.29 2.09
N ILE A 393 9.51 13.21 1.54
CA ILE A 393 9.01 14.13 0.52
C ILE A 393 8.80 13.33 -0.76
N GLU A 394 7.55 13.29 -1.22
CA GLU A 394 7.15 12.73 -2.49
C GLU A 394 6.98 13.83 -3.53
N ILE A 395 7.36 13.57 -4.78
CA ILE A 395 7.11 14.49 -5.88
C ILE A 395 5.91 13.95 -6.65
N ILE A 396 4.80 14.69 -6.59
CA ILE A 396 3.60 14.33 -7.33
C ILE A 396 3.58 15.11 -8.63
N GLU A 397 3.53 14.39 -9.73
CA GLU A 397 3.37 14.98 -11.05
C GLU A 397 1.91 15.29 -11.32
N SER A 398 1.65 16.38 -12.03
CA SER A 398 0.34 16.73 -12.58
C SER A 398 -0.78 17.11 -11.58
N ILE A 399 -0.46 17.63 -10.39
CA ILE A 399 -1.49 18.24 -9.52
C ILE A 399 -1.70 19.71 -9.91
N SER A 400 -2.96 20.17 -9.88
CA SER A 400 -3.31 21.57 -10.10
C SER A 400 -2.98 22.42 -8.86
N CYS A 401 -2.17 23.46 -9.03
CA CYS A 401 -1.92 24.42 -7.95
C CYS A 401 -3.08 25.44 -7.92
N SER A 402 -3.82 25.48 -6.81
CA SER A 402 -4.93 26.42 -6.61
C SER A 402 -4.48 27.88 -6.73
N TYR A 403 -3.32 28.21 -6.15
CA TYR A 403 -2.74 29.56 -6.19
C TYR A 403 -2.31 30.00 -7.58
N CYS A 404 -1.54 29.19 -8.31
CA CYS A 404 -1.18 29.54 -9.70
C CYS A 404 -2.43 29.64 -10.58
N THR A 405 -3.41 28.76 -10.34
CA THR A 405 -4.68 28.78 -11.06
C THR A 405 -5.50 30.05 -10.77
N SER A 406 -5.54 30.52 -9.52
CA SER A 406 -6.23 31.77 -9.17
C SER A 406 -5.51 33.00 -9.72
N GLN A 407 -4.17 33.01 -9.72
CA GLN A 407 -3.39 34.08 -10.33
C GLN A 407 -3.66 34.21 -11.83
N LEU A 408 -3.67 33.10 -12.59
CA LEU A 408 -4.02 33.15 -14.02
C LEU A 408 -5.46 33.64 -14.25
N LYS A 409 -6.43 33.21 -13.44
CA LYS A 409 -7.80 33.72 -13.55
C LYS A 409 -7.85 35.24 -13.34
N ASN A 410 -7.15 35.74 -12.33
CA ASN A 410 -7.07 37.16 -12.06
C ASN A 410 -6.40 37.94 -13.21
N GLU A 411 -5.35 37.39 -13.83
CA GLU A 411 -4.72 38.00 -15.00
C GLU A 411 -5.65 38.01 -16.22
N GLN A 412 -6.35 36.91 -16.49
CA GLN A 412 -7.35 36.83 -17.56
C GLN A 412 -8.47 37.84 -17.36
N ASP A 413 -9.01 37.95 -16.15
CA ASP A 413 -10.04 38.92 -15.82
C ASP A 413 -9.54 40.37 -15.98
N ARG A 414 -8.25 40.63 -15.68
CA ARG A 414 -7.64 41.94 -15.93
C ARG A 414 -7.49 42.25 -17.42
N ILE A 415 -7.07 41.27 -18.22
CA ILE A 415 -6.95 41.42 -19.69
C ILE A 415 -8.33 41.67 -20.30
N ILE A 416 -9.35 40.89 -19.92
CA ILE A 416 -10.73 41.06 -20.39
C ILE A 416 -11.25 42.45 -20.02
N LYS A 417 -11.01 42.91 -18.78
CA LYS A 417 -11.38 44.28 -18.36
C LYS A 417 -10.62 45.35 -19.14
N HIS A 418 -9.33 45.16 -19.40
CA HIS A 418 -8.51 46.09 -20.16
C HIS A 418 -8.98 46.21 -21.62
N ASP A 419 -9.28 45.09 -22.28
CA ASP A 419 -9.83 45.07 -23.65
C ASP A 419 -11.23 45.68 -23.72
N ALA A 420 -12.05 45.50 -22.68
CA ALA A 420 -13.35 46.17 -22.55
C ALA A 420 -13.23 47.70 -22.38
N ILE A 421 -12.12 48.18 -21.80
CA ILE A 421 -11.83 49.62 -21.68
C ILE A 421 -11.28 50.17 -23.01
N LEU A 422 -10.34 49.46 -23.64
CA LEU A 422 -9.77 49.82 -24.94
C LEU A 422 -10.85 49.91 -26.02
N SER A 423 -11.75 48.93 -26.09
CA SER A 423 -12.87 48.93 -27.03
C SER A 423 -13.80 50.14 -26.85
N LYS A 424 -14.02 50.58 -25.60
CA LYS A 424 -14.74 51.84 -25.30
C LYS A 424 -13.97 53.08 -25.77
N ILE A 425 -12.65 53.13 -25.59
CA ILE A 425 -11.82 54.25 -26.04
C ILE A 425 -11.78 54.33 -27.58
N THR A 426 -11.59 53.21 -28.28
CA THR A 426 -11.62 53.17 -29.76
C THR A 426 -12.98 53.52 -30.34
N SER A 427 -14.08 53.27 -29.63
CA SER A 427 -15.43 53.70 -30.06
C SER A 427 -15.65 55.22 -29.95
N THR A 428 -14.81 55.92 -29.19
CA THR A 428 -14.87 57.39 -29.04
C THR A 428 -13.97 58.15 -30.01
N VAL A 429 -13.09 57.46 -30.76
CA VAL A 429 -12.14 58.10 -31.67
C VAL A 429 -12.24 57.47 -33.07
N SER A 430 -12.92 58.16 -33.99
CA SER A 430 -12.75 58.03 -35.46
C SER A 430 -13.46 59.20 -36.19
N PRO A 431 -13.02 59.67 -37.38
CA PRO A 431 -11.67 59.65 -37.95
C PRO A 431 -11.27 61.03 -38.54
N ILE A 432 -10.08 61.55 -38.24
CA ILE A 432 -9.46 62.62 -39.04
C ILE A 432 -8.00 62.22 -39.28
N VAL A 433 -7.54 62.45 -40.50
CA VAL A 433 -6.21 62.15 -41.06
C VAL A 433 -6.09 60.80 -41.77
N THR A 434 -6.78 60.75 -42.91
CA THR A 434 -6.25 60.14 -44.13
C THR A 434 -5.10 60.97 -44.71
N SER A 435 -4.20 60.28 -45.42
CA SER A 435 -3.21 60.76 -46.42
C SER A 435 -1.74 60.92 -45.97
N ARG A 436 -0.89 59.92 -46.25
CA ARG A 436 -0.06 59.82 -47.48
C ARG A 436 0.99 58.69 -47.38
N ARG A 437 0.95 57.77 -48.37
CA ARG A 437 2.04 57.25 -49.25
C ARG A 437 3.32 56.71 -48.59
N GLN A 438 3.93 55.57 -48.97
CA GLN A 438 3.92 54.61 -50.09
C GLN A 438 4.65 53.34 -49.55
N ILE A 439 4.39 52.09 -49.93
CA ILE A 439 4.91 51.40 -51.13
C ILE A 439 4.20 50.02 -51.23
N SER A 440 3.74 49.67 -52.43
CA SER A 440 3.22 48.40 -52.94
C SER A 440 4.29 47.30 -52.99
N ASP A 441 4.08 46.01 -53.18
CA ASP A 441 2.95 45.08 -53.20
C ASP A 441 3.67 43.73 -53.32
N HIS A 442 3.35 42.76 -52.48
CA HIS A 442 3.32 41.36 -52.93
C HIS A 442 2.41 40.56 -52.00
N ILE A 443 1.31 40.10 -52.62
CA ILE A 443 0.45 38.98 -52.25
C ILE A 443 -0.70 39.31 -51.28
N LEU A 444 -1.84 39.65 -51.89
CA LEU A 444 -3.18 39.51 -51.30
C LEU A 444 -3.46 38.03 -50.96
N SER A 445 -3.92 37.77 -49.74
CA SER A 445 -5.17 37.04 -49.54
C SER A 445 -5.80 37.43 -48.19
N SER A 446 -6.64 38.45 -48.27
CA SER A 446 -7.88 38.66 -47.50
C SER A 446 -8.21 37.67 -46.37
N THR A 447 -8.32 38.19 -45.14
CA THR A 447 -9.61 38.35 -44.44
C THR A 447 -9.39 39.17 -43.15
N PRO A 448 -10.35 40.01 -42.73
CA PRO A 448 -10.23 40.81 -41.52
C PRO A 448 -10.40 39.91 -40.30
N ILE A 449 -9.36 39.72 -39.50
CA ILE A 449 -9.43 39.04 -38.19
C ILE A 449 -9.97 40.04 -37.16
N SER A 450 -11.17 40.57 -37.40
CA SER A 450 -11.87 41.49 -36.49
C SER A 450 -13.33 41.09 -36.37
N SER A 451 -13.58 39.84 -35.95
CA SER A 451 -14.89 39.40 -35.41
C SER A 451 -14.91 37.94 -34.93
N SER A 452 -13.78 37.22 -34.85
CA SER A 452 -13.80 35.76 -34.59
C SER A 452 -12.99 35.28 -33.37
N ILE A 453 -12.35 36.16 -32.59
CA ILE A 453 -11.60 35.72 -31.40
C ILE A 453 -12.50 35.62 -30.16
N THR A 454 -13.68 36.25 -30.14
CA THR A 454 -14.54 36.28 -28.94
C THR A 454 -15.44 35.05 -28.75
N ASN A 455 -15.55 34.13 -29.72
CA ASN A 455 -16.57 33.06 -29.68
C ASN A 455 -16.05 31.61 -29.73
N MET A 456 -14.76 31.34 -29.47
CA MET A 456 -14.26 29.95 -29.31
C MET A 456 -13.38 29.74 -28.08
N ILE A 457 -13.77 30.29 -26.93
CA ILE A 457 -13.34 29.74 -25.64
C ILE A 457 -14.59 29.15 -24.99
N PRO A 458 -14.88 27.85 -25.16
CA PRO A 458 -15.66 27.17 -24.14
C PRO A 458 -14.91 27.41 -22.83
N SER A 459 -15.62 27.80 -21.78
CA SER A 459 -15.14 27.93 -20.40
C SER A 459 -14.48 26.63 -19.92
N ALA A 460 -13.30 26.33 -20.44
CA ALA A 460 -12.42 25.28 -20.02
C ALA A 460 -11.83 25.78 -18.70
N LYS A 461 -12.09 25.05 -17.61
CA LYS A 461 -11.40 25.28 -16.35
C LYS A 461 -9.90 25.12 -16.64
N ILE A 462 -9.18 26.23 -16.75
CA ILE A 462 -7.72 26.22 -16.91
C ILE A 462 -7.16 25.78 -15.57
N HIS A 463 -6.70 24.54 -15.51
CA HIS A 463 -5.97 24.01 -14.37
C HIS A 463 -4.50 23.97 -14.75
N ILE A 464 -3.66 24.70 -14.01
CA ILE A 464 -2.22 24.65 -14.25
C ILE A 464 -1.66 23.49 -13.44
N HIS A 465 -1.17 22.50 -14.16
CA HIS A 465 -0.53 21.34 -13.57
C HIS A 465 0.93 21.64 -13.30
N HIS A 466 1.34 21.55 -12.04
CA HIS A 466 2.73 21.71 -11.64
C HIS A 466 3.22 20.45 -10.93
N ARG A 467 4.54 20.33 -10.80
CA ARG A 467 5.15 19.38 -9.86
C ARG A 467 4.94 19.92 -8.45
N ILE A 468 4.45 19.07 -7.56
CA ILE A 468 4.21 19.42 -6.16
C ILE A 468 5.07 18.51 -5.28
N LYS A 469 5.81 19.11 -4.35
CA LYS A 469 6.43 18.37 -3.25
C LYS A 469 5.38 18.16 -2.18
N SER A 470 5.10 16.91 -1.85
CA SER A 470 4.16 16.52 -0.83
C SER A 470 4.90 15.89 0.33
N GLN A 471 4.61 16.31 1.55
CA GLN A 471 5.10 15.67 2.76
C GLN A 471 3.93 15.43 3.71
N ILE A 472 3.93 14.27 4.38
CA ILE A 472 2.91 13.88 5.34
C ILE A 472 3.55 13.86 6.72
N MET A 473 2.86 14.41 7.71
CA MET A 473 3.22 14.34 9.12
C MET A 473 2.01 13.84 9.91
N ILE A 474 2.24 13.41 11.15
CA ILE A 474 1.15 13.06 12.06
C ILE A 474 0.89 14.25 12.98
N SER A 475 -0.34 14.75 13.00
CA SER A 475 -0.74 15.86 13.87
C SER A 475 -1.41 15.39 15.15
N ASN A 476 -2.26 14.36 15.06
CA ASN A 476 -2.89 13.76 16.23
C ASN A 476 -2.70 12.24 16.18
N PHE A 477 -2.30 11.67 17.31
CA PHE A 477 -2.06 10.24 17.45
C PHE A 477 -3.21 9.56 18.19
N PRO A 478 -3.70 8.39 17.71
CA PRO A 478 -4.78 7.67 18.36
C PRO A 478 -4.33 6.97 19.63
N ASP A 479 -5.25 6.69 20.54
CA ASP A 479 -4.98 5.87 21.73
C ASP A 479 -4.57 4.44 21.38
N VAL A 480 -5.17 3.90 20.32
CA VAL A 480 -4.84 2.64 19.68
C VAL A 480 -4.47 2.91 18.23
N LEU A 481 -3.21 2.67 17.88
CA LEU A 481 -2.71 2.81 16.53
C LEU A 481 -2.87 1.49 15.76
N CYS A 482 -3.65 1.55 14.69
CA CYS A 482 -3.81 0.46 13.73
C CYS A 482 -2.91 0.70 12.51
N ILE A 483 -2.02 -0.24 12.18
CA ILE A 483 -1.11 -0.13 11.04
C ILE A 483 -1.40 -1.25 10.05
N GLN A 484 -1.72 -0.90 8.81
CA GLN A 484 -1.87 -1.84 7.70
C GLN A 484 -0.62 -1.80 6.81
N LEU A 485 -0.01 -2.96 6.58
CA LEU A 485 1.06 -3.10 5.60
C LEU A 485 0.44 -3.41 4.23
N LYS A 486 0.63 -2.56 3.21
CA LYS A 486 0.10 -2.75 1.85
C LYS A 486 0.76 -3.93 1.15
N ARG A 487 0.34 -5.14 1.51
CA ARG A 487 0.84 -6.39 0.92
C ARG A 487 0.15 -6.77 -0.37
N PHE A 488 -1.00 -6.21 -0.69
CA PHE A 488 -1.70 -6.55 -1.92
C PHE A 488 -1.50 -5.45 -2.96
N SER A 489 -1.04 -5.86 -4.14
CA SER A 489 -0.91 -4.99 -5.30
C SER A 489 -1.63 -5.62 -6.47
N TYR A 490 -2.35 -4.81 -7.23
CA TYR A 490 -3.01 -5.23 -8.46
C TYR A 490 -2.19 -4.78 -9.67
N ASP A 491 -1.68 -5.75 -10.43
CA ASP A 491 -1.02 -5.46 -11.69
C ASP A 491 -2.07 -5.35 -12.80
N ARG A 492 -2.26 -4.12 -13.28
CA ARG A 492 -3.22 -3.78 -14.34
C ARG A 492 -2.88 -4.45 -15.67
N PHE A 493 -1.61 -4.71 -15.95
CA PHE A 493 -1.20 -5.31 -17.22
C PHE A 493 -1.46 -6.81 -17.25
N SER A 494 -1.14 -7.52 -16.16
CA SER A 494 -1.42 -8.96 -16.07
C SER A 494 -2.84 -9.28 -15.57
N ASN A 495 -3.61 -8.27 -15.13
CA ASN A 495 -4.92 -8.42 -14.48
C ASN A 495 -4.84 -9.43 -13.31
N LYS A 496 -3.76 -9.35 -12.52
CA LYS A 496 -3.50 -10.26 -11.40
C LYS A 496 -3.25 -9.47 -10.13
N THR A 497 -3.88 -9.92 -9.06
CA THR A 497 -3.53 -9.51 -7.70
C THR A 497 -2.33 -10.33 -7.24
N MET A 498 -1.32 -9.65 -6.73
CA MET A 498 -0.12 -10.25 -6.15
C MET A 498 0.00 -9.85 -4.68
N LYS A 499 0.41 -10.81 -3.85
CA LYS A 499 0.80 -10.56 -2.47
C LYS A 499 2.31 -10.35 -2.38
N LEU A 500 2.72 -9.26 -1.75
CA LEU A 500 4.10 -8.93 -1.41
C LEU A 500 4.52 -9.72 -0.18
N THR A 501 5.47 -10.63 -0.37
CA THR A 501 6.11 -11.43 0.68
C THR A 501 7.42 -10.80 1.17
N THR A 502 7.65 -9.51 0.86
CA THR A 502 8.83 -8.79 1.38
C THR A 502 8.84 -8.88 2.90
N PRO A 503 9.92 -9.40 3.51
CA PRO A 503 9.98 -9.60 4.95
C PRO A 503 10.12 -8.24 5.66
N ILE A 504 9.25 -7.98 6.62
CA ILE A 504 9.31 -6.80 7.49
C ILE A 504 9.52 -7.28 8.92
N ILE A 505 10.62 -6.85 9.52
CA ILE A 505 10.99 -7.15 10.90
C ILE A 505 10.19 -6.25 11.83
N ILE A 506 9.55 -6.86 12.83
CA ILE A 506 8.79 -6.19 13.88
C ILE A 506 9.33 -6.71 15.21
N GLU A 507 9.71 -5.80 16.10
CA GLU A 507 10.23 -6.13 17.42
C GLU A 507 9.10 -6.08 18.46
N PRO A 508 8.52 -7.23 18.89
CA PRO A 508 7.26 -7.26 19.65
C PRO A 508 7.37 -6.72 21.09
N GLU A 509 8.57 -6.74 21.67
CA GLU A 509 8.86 -6.25 23.02
C GLU A 509 9.38 -4.81 23.05
N LYS A 510 9.69 -4.23 21.89
CA LYS A 510 10.16 -2.84 21.81
C LYS A 510 8.99 -1.89 21.64
N ASN A 511 9.01 -0.80 22.40
CA ASN A 511 8.06 0.29 22.20
C ASN A 511 8.42 1.06 20.93
N LEU A 512 7.41 1.23 20.07
CA LEU A 512 7.48 2.04 18.88
C LEU A 512 7.39 3.52 19.27
N ASP A 513 8.48 4.27 19.07
CA ASP A 513 8.51 5.72 19.27
C ASP A 513 8.08 6.43 17.98
N LEU A 514 6.97 7.16 18.06
CA LEU A 514 6.44 7.96 16.96
C LEU A 514 6.62 9.46 17.14
N SER A 515 7.21 9.89 18.25
CA SER A 515 7.48 11.30 18.56
C SER A 515 8.21 12.04 17.42
N PRO A 516 9.21 11.42 16.73
CA PRO A 516 9.89 12.08 15.60
C PRO A 516 8.99 12.40 14.40
N PHE A 517 7.85 11.72 14.24
CA PHE A 517 6.93 11.91 13.11
C PHE A 517 5.83 12.95 13.38
N HIS A 518 5.82 13.53 14.58
CA HIS A 518 4.87 14.58 14.93
C HIS A 518 5.17 15.88 14.15
N TYR A 519 4.11 16.57 13.72
CA TYR A 519 4.25 17.78 12.91
C TYR A 519 5.01 18.93 13.61
N THR A 520 5.00 18.99 14.94
CA THR A 520 5.76 20.01 15.68
C THR A 520 7.27 19.83 15.52
N THR A 521 7.75 18.60 15.36
CA THR A 521 9.15 18.30 15.03
C THR A 521 9.51 18.87 13.66
N TRP A 522 8.59 18.77 12.70
CA TRP A 522 8.74 19.36 11.37
C TRP A 522 8.74 20.91 11.41
N LEU A 523 7.96 21.51 12.32
CA LEU A 523 7.96 22.96 12.58
C LEU A 523 9.17 23.43 13.43
N GLY A 524 10.09 22.54 13.82
CA GLY A 524 11.25 22.90 14.65
C GLY A 524 10.91 23.16 16.13
N LEU A 525 9.69 22.87 16.57
CA LEU A 525 9.20 23.06 17.94
C LEU A 525 9.64 21.89 18.84
N THR A 526 10.95 21.78 19.08
CA THR A 526 11.58 20.66 19.82
C THR A 526 11.50 20.78 21.34
N ASN A 527 11.04 21.94 21.87
CA ASN A 527 10.89 22.18 23.31
C ASN A 527 9.58 21.62 23.90
N LEU A 528 8.71 21.04 23.09
CA LEU A 528 7.49 20.39 23.54
C LEU A 528 7.84 18.97 24.00
N SER A 529 7.75 18.70 25.31
CA SER A 529 7.99 17.38 25.90
C SER A 529 6.87 16.39 25.58
N ILE A 530 6.60 16.19 24.29
CA ILE A 530 5.52 15.32 23.82
C ILE A 530 6.14 14.00 23.39
N SER A 531 5.70 12.93 24.03
CA SER A 531 6.20 11.59 23.80
C SER A 531 5.06 10.66 23.38
N TYR A 532 5.27 9.96 22.26
CA TYR A 532 4.30 9.06 21.63
C TYR A 532 4.89 7.66 21.50
N HIS A 533 4.94 6.96 22.63
CA HIS A 533 5.38 5.56 22.68
C HIS A 533 4.20 4.60 22.56
N TYR A 534 4.38 3.56 21.76
CA TYR A 534 3.36 2.58 21.43
C TYR A 534 3.86 1.16 21.68
N ARG A 535 3.06 0.36 22.35
CA ARG A 535 3.38 -1.05 22.62
C ARG A 535 2.56 -1.95 21.71
N LEU A 536 3.19 -2.92 21.05
CA LEU A 536 2.48 -3.91 20.23
C LEU A 536 1.58 -4.78 21.11
N VAL A 537 0.31 -4.92 20.73
CA VAL A 537 -0.68 -5.73 21.46
C VAL A 537 -1.17 -6.90 20.63
N ALA A 538 -1.42 -6.70 19.34
CA ALA A 538 -1.84 -7.78 18.45
C ALA A 538 -1.33 -7.57 17.02
N ALA A 539 -1.19 -8.67 16.28
CA ALA A 539 -0.80 -8.68 14.88
C ALA A 539 -1.58 -9.77 14.14
N CYS A 540 -2.33 -9.39 13.12
CA CYS A 540 -2.99 -10.31 12.21
C CYS A 540 -2.06 -10.64 11.04
N LEU A 541 -1.90 -11.93 10.79
CA LEU A 541 -1.12 -12.45 9.67
C LEU A 541 -2.09 -12.96 8.60
N HIS A 542 -1.84 -12.63 7.34
CA HIS A 542 -2.57 -13.20 6.22
C HIS A 542 -1.71 -14.27 5.56
N LEU A 543 -2.11 -15.53 5.63
CA LEU A 543 -1.41 -16.69 5.08
C LEU A 543 -2.02 -17.06 3.72
N SER A 544 -1.20 -17.38 2.73
CA SER A 544 -1.69 -17.73 1.38
C SER A 544 -0.78 -18.77 0.74
N GLU A 545 -1.34 -19.88 0.24
CA GLU A 545 -0.57 -20.83 -0.57
C GLU A 545 -0.35 -20.27 -1.98
N ASN A 546 0.92 -20.16 -2.36
CA ASN A 546 1.41 -19.83 -3.70
C ASN A 546 1.01 -18.43 -4.22
N SER A 547 2.03 -17.65 -4.60
CA SER A 547 1.98 -16.28 -5.11
C SER A 547 1.22 -16.08 -6.43
N SER A 548 0.46 -17.07 -6.87
CA SER A 548 -0.30 -17.08 -8.11
C SER A 548 -1.76 -17.45 -7.85
N GLN A 549 -2.61 -16.41 -7.85
CA GLN A 549 -4.02 -16.44 -8.26
C GLN A 549 -5.11 -16.92 -7.30
N LYS A 550 -4.99 -16.80 -5.97
CA LYS A 550 -6.20 -16.85 -5.11
C LYS A 550 -6.23 -15.76 -4.06
N LEU A 551 -7.36 -15.03 -4.04
CA LEU A 551 -7.81 -14.15 -2.96
C LEU A 551 -8.18 -14.94 -1.68
N ASN A 552 -8.21 -16.28 -1.76
CA ASN A 552 -8.45 -17.15 -0.61
C ASN A 552 -7.16 -17.31 0.18
N GLY A 553 -6.95 -16.42 1.15
CA GLY A 553 -5.99 -16.63 2.22
C GLY A 553 -6.67 -17.00 3.54
N HIS A 554 -5.84 -17.23 4.55
CA HIS A 554 -6.25 -17.59 5.90
C HIS A 554 -5.69 -16.57 6.89
N TYR A 555 -6.53 -16.04 7.76
CA TYR A 555 -6.10 -15.09 8.77
C TYR A 555 -5.85 -15.79 10.10
N VAL A 556 -4.74 -15.44 10.74
CA VAL A 556 -4.43 -15.83 12.12
C VAL A 556 -4.07 -14.58 12.92
N CYS A 557 -4.27 -14.63 14.24
CA CYS A 557 -3.97 -13.51 15.13
C CYS A 557 -2.92 -13.91 16.14
N VAL A 558 -1.86 -13.11 16.25
CA VAL A 558 -0.88 -13.18 17.34
C VAL A 558 -1.21 -12.06 18.31
N TYR A 559 -1.47 -12.37 19.56
CA TYR A 559 -1.90 -11.37 20.54
C TYR A 559 -1.24 -11.53 21.90
N ARG A 560 -1.15 -10.41 22.62
CA ARG A 560 -0.67 -10.32 23.99
C ARG A 560 -1.87 -10.28 24.95
N THR A 561 -1.81 -11.11 25.97
CA THR A 561 -2.80 -11.15 27.06
C THR A 561 -2.50 -10.09 28.12
N ASP A 562 -3.46 -9.87 29.03
CA ASP A 562 -3.29 -8.93 30.15
C ASP A 562 -2.11 -9.30 31.07
N ASN A 563 -1.73 -10.59 31.10
CA ASN A 563 -0.57 -11.10 31.84
C ASN A 563 0.76 -10.98 31.05
N ASN A 564 0.80 -10.18 29.98
CA ASN A 564 1.93 -10.01 29.06
C ASN A 564 2.42 -11.31 28.38
N GLN A 565 1.61 -12.36 28.35
CA GLN A 565 1.92 -13.58 27.61
C GLN A 565 1.38 -13.52 26.19
N TRP A 566 2.15 -14.06 25.25
CA TRP A 566 1.79 -14.08 23.83
C TRP A 566 1.16 -15.41 23.43
N SER A 567 0.15 -15.35 22.57
CA SER A 567 -0.52 -16.52 22.01
C SER A 567 -0.86 -16.32 20.54
N LEU A 568 -0.88 -17.42 19.79
CA LEU A 568 -1.35 -17.51 18.42
C LEU A 568 -2.76 -18.09 18.44
N SER A 569 -3.72 -17.36 17.87
CA SER A 569 -5.06 -17.83 17.56
C SER A 569 -5.15 -18.19 16.10
N ASP A 570 -5.51 -19.44 15.85
CA ASP A 570 -5.90 -20.00 14.56
C ASP A 570 -7.30 -20.60 14.73
N ASP A 571 -8.31 -19.73 14.60
CA ASP A 571 -9.72 -20.04 14.85
C ASP A 571 -9.96 -20.73 16.21
N GLU A 572 -10.34 -22.02 16.21
CA GLU A 572 -10.63 -22.80 17.41
C GLU A 572 -9.37 -23.12 18.22
N ARG A 573 -8.19 -23.00 17.60
CA ARG A 573 -6.92 -23.42 18.18
C ARG A 573 -6.15 -22.23 18.71
N ILE A 574 -5.81 -22.28 20.00
CA ILE A 574 -4.94 -21.31 20.66
C ILE A 574 -3.64 -22.01 21.05
N VAL A 575 -2.51 -21.38 20.75
CA VAL A 575 -1.16 -21.89 21.08
C VAL A 575 -0.36 -20.81 21.79
N GLU A 576 0.17 -21.11 22.97
CA GLU A 576 1.06 -20.20 23.70
C GLU A 576 2.43 -20.08 23.02
N ILE A 577 2.97 -18.86 22.97
CA ILE A 577 4.25 -18.56 22.33
C ILE A 577 5.33 -18.32 23.39
N ASN A 578 6.21 -19.30 23.59
CA ASN A 578 7.26 -19.23 24.62
C ASN A 578 8.39 -18.25 24.29
N ASN A 579 8.76 -18.12 23.00
CA ASN A 579 9.82 -17.22 22.56
C ASN A 579 9.31 -16.30 21.46
N ILE A 580 8.70 -15.19 21.89
CA ILE A 580 8.04 -14.25 20.99
C ILE A 580 9.02 -13.54 20.06
N ASN A 581 10.20 -13.18 20.55
CA ASN A 581 11.23 -12.50 19.75
C ASN A 581 11.70 -13.37 18.59
N HIS A 582 11.97 -14.65 18.85
CA HIS A 582 12.31 -15.59 17.77
C HIS A 582 11.13 -15.81 16.82
N PHE A 583 9.90 -15.94 17.35
CA PHE A 583 8.71 -16.15 16.53
C PHE A 583 8.47 -15.00 15.54
N PHE A 584 8.59 -13.74 15.98
CA PHE A 584 8.46 -12.55 15.14
C PHE A 584 9.58 -12.38 14.09
N GLN A 585 10.71 -13.06 14.26
CA GLN A 585 11.80 -13.10 13.28
C GLN A 585 11.63 -14.20 12.22
N THR A 586 10.62 -15.07 12.34
CA THR A 586 10.39 -16.13 11.35
C THR A 586 9.69 -15.59 10.10
N PRO A 587 9.93 -16.19 8.91
CA PRO A 587 9.19 -15.87 7.68
C PRO A 587 7.67 -15.96 7.83
N TYR A 588 7.20 -16.81 8.74
CA TYR A 588 5.79 -16.92 9.10
C TYR A 588 5.19 -15.57 9.49
N VAL A 589 5.91 -14.76 10.28
CA VAL A 589 5.47 -13.43 10.69
C VAL A 589 5.95 -12.37 9.69
N THR A 590 7.24 -12.34 9.37
CA THR A 590 7.84 -11.22 8.62
C THR A 590 7.25 -11.07 7.21
N GLU A 591 6.86 -12.16 6.55
CA GLU A 591 6.30 -12.14 5.20
C GLU A 591 4.77 -12.05 5.17
N ASN A 592 4.09 -12.31 6.29
CA ASN A 592 2.63 -12.43 6.34
C ASN A 592 1.94 -11.44 7.27
N CYS A 593 2.66 -10.74 8.15
CA CYS A 593 2.09 -9.73 9.03
C CYS A 593 1.42 -8.63 8.22
N TYR A 594 0.12 -8.46 8.38
CA TYR A 594 -0.69 -7.60 7.51
C TYR A 594 -1.28 -6.41 8.27
N PHE A 595 -1.81 -6.66 9.47
CA PHE A 595 -2.50 -5.65 10.26
C PHE A 595 -2.03 -5.69 11.72
N LEU A 596 -1.55 -4.57 12.24
CA LEU A 596 -0.92 -4.46 13.55
C LEU A 596 -1.71 -3.52 14.44
N PHE A 597 -1.83 -3.87 15.71
CA PHE A 597 -2.49 -3.08 16.73
C PHE A 597 -1.52 -2.72 17.83
N TYR A 598 -1.32 -1.43 18.02
CA TYR A 598 -0.47 -0.86 19.05
C TYR A 598 -1.29 -0.02 20.03
N GLU A 599 -1.00 -0.10 21.33
CA GLU A 599 -1.59 0.79 22.34
C GLU A 599 -0.58 1.83 22.80
N ARG A 600 -1.02 3.09 22.91
CA ARG A 600 -0.20 4.17 23.44
C ARG A 600 0.13 3.90 24.91
N CYS A 601 1.42 3.91 25.25
CA CYS A 601 1.93 3.83 26.61
C CYS A 601 1.62 5.13 27.36
N LEU A 602 1.36 5.01 28.67
CA LEU A 602 1.21 6.16 29.56
C LEU A 602 2.56 6.76 29.92
#